data_AF-A0A939XZ00-F1
#
_entry.id   AF-A0A939XZ00-F1
#
_cell.length_a   1.000
_cell.length_b   1.000
_cell.length_c   1.000
_cell.angle_alpha   90.00
_cell.angle_beta   90.00
_cell.angle_gamma   90.00
#
_symmetry.space_group_name_H-M   'P 1'
#
loop_
_entity.id
_entity.type
_entity.pdbx_description
1 polymer ?
#
loop_
_entity_poly.entity_id
_entity_poly.type
_entity_poly.pdbx_seq_one_letter_code
_entity_poly.pdbx_strand_id
1 'polypeptide(L)'
;LGGMQRYWMVPDELGAVSDGGTRVESMNVEYGTDDEGNEEITLFIFKCYNGMAVYKIGTGVTGDEPGPGIKGDVNGDGEVNIADVNAAIDMILSGNSSASGDVNEDGEVNIADINALIAIILNN
;
A
#
# COMPACT_ATOMS: atom_id res chain seq x y z
N LEU A 1 -1.67 -19.10 -31.67
CA LEU A 1 -0.66 -19.66 -30.74
C LEU A 1 -1.37 -20.70 -29.89
N GLY A 2 -0.97 -21.97 -29.98
CA GLY A 2 -1.69 -23.10 -29.38
C GLY A 2 -0.92 -23.67 -28.20
N GLY A 3 -1.36 -23.33 -26.99
CA GLY A 3 -0.89 -23.95 -25.74
C GLY A 3 0.01 -23.04 -24.88
N MET A 4 -0.18 -23.16 -23.57
CA MET A 4 0.69 -22.60 -22.53
C MET A 4 1.38 -23.78 -21.82
N GLN A 5 2.71 -23.75 -21.68
CA GLN A 5 3.49 -24.78 -20.98
C GLN A 5 4.20 -24.16 -19.77
N ARG A 6 3.98 -24.74 -18.59
CA ARG A 6 4.65 -24.32 -17.35
C ARG A 6 6.07 -24.92 -17.28
N TYR A 7 7.09 -24.07 -17.25
CA TYR A 7 8.50 -24.50 -17.10
C TYR A 7 8.97 -24.48 -15.64
N TRP A 8 8.50 -23.49 -14.87
CA TRP A 8 8.82 -23.34 -13.46
C TRP A 8 7.72 -22.52 -12.76
N MET A 9 7.59 -22.69 -11.45
CA MET A 9 6.65 -21.99 -10.59
C MET A 9 7.25 -21.97 -9.19
N VAL A 10 7.05 -20.87 -8.46
CA VAL A 10 7.40 -20.80 -7.03
C VAL A 10 6.66 -21.94 -6.31
N PRO A 11 7.33 -22.81 -5.54
CA PRO A 11 6.69 -23.95 -4.89
C PRO A 11 5.42 -23.53 -4.12
N ASP A 12 4.31 -24.26 -4.35
CA ASP A 12 2.97 -23.93 -3.81
C ASP A 12 2.98 -23.72 -2.28
N GLU A 13 3.85 -24.42 -1.55
CA GLU A 13 3.96 -24.34 -0.09
C GLU A 13 4.61 -23.04 0.41
N LEU A 14 5.43 -22.37 -0.41
CA LEU A 14 6.06 -21.09 -0.02
C LEU A 14 5.08 -19.91 -0.15
N GLY A 15 4.10 -19.99 -1.05
CA GLY A 15 3.09 -18.94 -1.21
C GLY A 15 1.92 -19.04 -0.22
N ALA A 16 1.69 -20.20 0.38
CA ALA A 16 0.46 -20.48 1.13
C ALA A 16 0.44 -19.95 2.58
N VAL A 17 1.61 -19.77 3.21
CA VAL A 17 1.73 -19.36 4.62
C VAL A 17 2.77 -18.26 4.75
N SER A 18 2.48 -17.23 5.54
CA SER A 18 3.45 -16.19 5.87
C SER A 18 4.58 -16.79 6.70
N ASP A 19 5.82 -16.48 6.33
CA ASP A 19 7.01 -16.86 7.09
C ASP A 19 7.47 -15.73 8.04
N GLY A 20 6.60 -14.76 8.30
CA GLY A 20 6.95 -13.56 9.08
C GLY A 20 7.89 -12.61 8.34
N GLY A 21 8.03 -12.74 7.01
CA GLY A 21 8.93 -11.95 6.20
C GLY A 21 10.40 -12.34 6.34
N THR A 22 10.68 -13.54 6.84
CA THR A 22 12.04 -14.01 7.12
C THR A 22 12.78 -14.49 5.87
N ARG A 23 12.09 -14.77 4.76
CA ARG A 23 12.71 -15.15 3.49
C ARG A 23 12.19 -14.25 2.36
N VAL A 24 13.14 -13.83 1.53
CA VAL A 24 12.91 -12.99 0.37
C VAL A 24 13.69 -13.59 -0.79
N GLU A 25 12.99 -13.95 -1.86
CA GLU A 25 13.59 -14.38 -3.12
C GLU A 25 13.64 -13.17 -4.05
N SER A 26 14.84 -12.62 -4.27
CA SER A 26 15.04 -11.48 -5.17
C SER A 26 15.22 -11.96 -6.60
N MET A 27 14.30 -11.59 -7.47
CA MET A 27 14.34 -11.91 -8.90
C MET A 27 15.13 -10.86 -9.69
N ASN A 28 15.11 -9.60 -9.24
CA ASN A 28 15.89 -8.52 -9.82
C ASN A 28 16.20 -7.44 -8.78
N VAL A 29 17.36 -6.81 -8.92
CA VAL A 29 17.81 -5.67 -8.11
C VAL A 29 18.30 -4.58 -9.06
N GLU A 30 17.78 -3.38 -8.89
CA GLU A 30 18.21 -2.18 -9.59
C GLU A 30 18.71 -1.15 -8.58
N TYR A 31 19.90 -0.60 -8.84
CA TYR A 31 20.52 0.44 -8.00
C TYR A 31 20.27 1.81 -8.62
N GLY A 32 19.95 2.80 -7.79
CA GLY A 32 19.68 4.16 -8.21
C GLY A 32 19.99 5.19 -7.12
N THR A 33 19.58 6.42 -7.39
CA THR A 33 19.61 7.52 -6.42
C THR A 33 18.28 8.25 -6.46
N ASP A 34 17.80 8.71 -5.30
CA ASP A 34 16.61 9.55 -5.23
C ASP A 34 16.88 10.98 -5.74
N ASP A 35 15.85 11.85 -5.72
CA ASP A 35 15.93 13.24 -6.18
C ASP A 35 16.88 14.10 -5.32
N GLU A 36 17.19 13.66 -4.10
CA GLU A 36 18.12 14.31 -3.18
C GLU A 36 19.56 13.77 -3.33
N GLY A 37 19.75 12.75 -4.17
CA GLY A 37 21.03 12.10 -4.44
C GLY A 37 21.42 11.02 -3.43
N ASN A 38 20.50 10.59 -2.56
CA ASN A 38 20.73 9.45 -1.67
C ASN A 38 20.61 8.14 -2.43
N GLU A 39 21.39 7.13 -2.04
CA GLU A 39 21.34 5.81 -2.66
C GLU A 39 19.98 5.13 -2.39
N GLU A 40 19.39 4.57 -3.46
CA GLU A 40 18.19 3.75 -3.38
C GLU A 40 18.34 2.44 -4.17
N ILE A 41 17.55 1.44 -3.79
CA ILE A 41 17.50 0.13 -4.42
C ILE A 41 16.04 -0.21 -4.71
N THR A 42 15.75 -0.60 -5.94
CA THR A 42 14.46 -1.19 -6.31
C THR A 42 14.63 -2.70 -6.46
N LEU A 43 13.86 -3.47 -5.71
CA LEU A 43 13.89 -4.92 -5.73
C LEU A 43 12.59 -5.47 -6.28
N PHE A 44 12.68 -6.37 -7.25
CA PHE A 44 11.58 -7.23 -7.64
C PHE A 44 11.69 -8.55 -6.90
N ILE A 45 10.76 -8.82 -5.99
CA ILE A 45 10.86 -9.95 -5.07
C ILE A 45 9.59 -10.80 -5.07
N PHE A 46 9.75 -12.05 -4.64
CA PHE A 46 8.66 -12.84 -4.10
C PHE A 46 8.74 -12.87 -2.57
N LYS A 47 7.60 -12.67 -1.92
CA LYS A 47 7.42 -12.81 -0.48
C LYS A 47 6.33 -13.84 -0.22
N CYS A 48 6.63 -14.78 0.67
CA CYS A 48 5.67 -15.79 1.12
C CYS A 48 4.37 -15.10 1.55
N TYR A 49 3.21 -15.68 1.23
CA TYR A 49 1.85 -15.13 1.46
C TYR A 49 1.47 -13.88 0.66
N ASN A 50 2.39 -12.94 0.45
CA ASN A 50 2.12 -11.68 -0.26
C ASN A 50 2.27 -11.82 -1.79
N GLY A 51 2.91 -12.88 -2.27
CA GLY A 51 3.15 -13.10 -3.68
C GLY A 51 4.32 -12.29 -4.20
N MET A 52 4.20 -11.75 -5.41
CA MET A 52 5.27 -11.06 -6.12
C MET A 52 5.05 -9.55 -6.07
N ALA A 53 6.07 -8.79 -5.69
CA ALA A 53 5.98 -7.35 -5.50
C ALA A 53 7.30 -6.64 -5.82
N VAL A 54 7.21 -5.32 -6.02
CA VAL A 54 8.37 -4.44 -6.19
C VAL A 54 8.49 -3.59 -4.93
N TYR A 55 9.66 -3.60 -4.30
CA TYR A 55 9.96 -2.79 -3.12
C TYR A 55 11.06 -1.80 -3.43
N LYS A 56 10.95 -0.60 -2.88
CA LYS A 56 12.03 0.38 -2.87
C LYS A 56 12.67 0.40 -1.48
N ILE A 57 14.00 0.53 -1.42
CA ILE A 57 14.77 0.62 -0.18
C ILE A 57 15.72 1.81 -0.32
N GLY A 58 15.67 2.76 0.61
CA GLY A 58 16.51 3.96 0.61
C GLY A 58 16.19 4.83 1.81
N THR A 59 17.06 5.78 2.16
CA THR A 59 16.89 6.64 3.34
C THR A 59 15.67 7.55 3.25
N GLY A 60 15.28 7.94 2.04
CA GLY A 60 14.07 8.71 1.75
C GLY A 60 12.82 7.87 1.46
N VAL A 61 12.93 6.53 1.53
CA VAL A 61 11.77 5.64 1.27
C VAL A 61 10.94 5.52 2.54
N THR A 62 9.82 6.21 2.58
CA THR A 62 8.83 6.09 3.65
C THR A 62 7.90 4.91 3.39
N GLY A 63 7.57 4.18 4.46
CA GLY A 63 6.74 2.97 4.43
C GLY A 63 5.25 3.26 4.29
N ASP A 64 4.86 4.16 3.39
CA ASP A 64 3.49 4.19 2.91
C ASP A 64 3.38 3.01 1.93
N GLU A 65 3.21 1.80 2.47
CA GLU A 65 2.86 0.67 1.61
C GLU A 65 1.57 1.08 0.87
N PRO A 66 1.56 1.15 -0.47
CA PRO A 66 0.31 1.06 -1.18
C PRO A 66 -0.08 -0.42 -1.11
N GLY A 67 -0.46 -0.88 0.08
CA GLY A 67 -1.44 -1.94 0.17
C GLY A 67 -2.63 -1.51 -0.67
N PRO A 68 -3.44 -2.43 -1.22
CA PRO A 68 -4.71 -2.04 -1.82
C PRO A 68 -5.47 -1.26 -0.74
N GLY A 69 -5.46 0.08 -0.85
CA GLY A 69 -5.97 0.95 0.20
C GLY A 69 -7.39 0.50 0.50
N ILE A 70 -7.66 0.15 1.75
CA ILE A 70 -9.03 -0.14 2.14
C ILE A 70 -9.74 1.19 2.00
N LYS A 71 -10.73 1.28 1.10
CA LYS A 71 -11.42 2.55 0.86
C LYS A 71 -12.05 3.02 2.17
N GLY A 72 -11.59 4.16 2.67
CA GLY A 72 -12.00 4.73 3.94
C GLY A 72 -11.07 4.48 5.12
N ASP A 73 -9.98 3.73 4.97
CA ASP A 73 -8.88 3.62 5.94
C ASP A 73 -7.96 4.83 5.80
N VAL A 74 -8.33 5.93 6.47
CA VAL A 74 -7.68 7.23 6.37
C VAL A 74 -6.42 7.27 7.23
N ASN A 75 -6.39 6.50 8.32
CA ASN A 75 -5.29 6.48 9.28
C ASN A 75 -4.26 5.36 9.02
N GLY A 76 -4.55 4.43 8.11
CA GLY A 76 -3.66 3.34 7.70
C GLY A 76 -3.56 2.22 8.74
N ASP A 77 -4.55 2.05 9.63
CA ASP A 77 -4.52 1.02 10.68
C ASP A 77 -5.11 -0.33 10.24
N GLY A 78 -5.68 -0.41 9.05
CA GLY A 78 -6.25 -1.62 8.46
C GLY A 78 -7.71 -1.87 8.82
N GLU A 79 -8.35 -0.98 9.59
CA GLU A 79 -9.79 -0.99 9.87
C GLU A 79 -10.47 0.25 9.28
N VAL A 80 -11.80 0.21 9.07
CA VAL A 80 -12.58 1.38 8.66
C VAL A 80 -13.61 1.68 9.74
N ASN A 81 -13.31 2.63 10.61
CA ASN A 81 -14.09 2.93 11.79
C ASN A 81 -14.04 4.44 12.17
N ILE A 82 -14.44 4.79 13.39
CA ILE A 82 -14.49 6.20 13.84
C ILE A 82 -13.10 6.85 13.97
N ALA A 83 -12.03 6.05 14.05
CA ALA A 83 -10.66 6.54 14.08
C ALA A 83 -10.29 7.23 12.75
N ASP A 84 -10.75 6.70 11.62
CA ASP A 84 -10.57 7.32 10.30
C ASP A 84 -11.27 8.67 10.18
N VAL A 85 -12.45 8.78 10.78
CA VAL A 85 -13.20 10.06 10.82
C VAL A 85 -12.41 11.11 11.59
N ASN A 86 -11.81 10.73 12.73
CA ASN A 86 -10.97 11.64 13.49
C ASN A 86 -9.71 12.05 12.68
N ALA A 87 -9.08 11.09 12.00
CA ALA A 87 -7.93 11.39 11.13
C ALA A 87 -8.30 12.35 9.98
N ALA A 88 -9.45 12.15 9.34
CA ALA A 88 -9.97 13.04 8.30
C ALA A 88 -10.24 14.46 8.84
N ILE A 89 -10.83 14.58 10.04
CA ILE A 89 -11.03 15.88 10.70
C ILE A 89 -9.69 16.58 10.95
N ASP A 90 -8.69 15.86 11.47
CA ASP A 90 -7.37 16.42 11.74
C ASP A 90 -6.66 16.86 10.44
N MET A 91 -6.81 16.11 9.34
CA MET A 91 -6.31 16.51 8.01
C MET A 91 -6.95 17.82 7.54
N ILE A 92 -8.28 17.94 7.62
CA ILE A 92 -9.01 19.16 7.23
C ILE A 92 -8.59 20.35 8.09
N LEU A 93 -8.46 20.17 9.41
CA LEU A 93 -8.08 21.24 10.33
C LEU A 93 -6.63 21.67 10.19
N SER A 94 -5.73 20.75 9.84
CA SER A 94 -4.32 21.04 9.59
C SER A 94 -4.05 21.58 8.18
N GLY A 95 -5.02 21.45 7.25
CA GLY A 95 -4.84 21.77 5.83
C GLY A 95 -3.94 20.77 5.10
N ASN A 96 -3.68 19.60 5.70
CA ASN A 96 -2.91 18.54 5.07
C ASN A 96 -3.83 17.74 4.15
N SER A 97 -3.58 17.79 2.84
CA SER A 97 -4.31 17.03 1.84
C SER A 97 -3.47 15.82 1.43
N SER A 98 -3.95 14.64 1.81
CA SER A 98 -3.41 13.34 1.38
C SER A 98 -4.43 12.64 0.48
N ALA A 99 -3.96 11.79 -0.42
CA ALA A 99 -4.83 10.92 -1.22
C ALA A 99 -5.70 10.00 -0.36
N SER A 100 -5.27 9.66 0.86
CA SER A 100 -6.07 8.90 1.82
C SER A 100 -7.24 9.70 2.41
N GLY A 101 -7.18 11.03 2.39
CA GLY A 101 -8.23 11.92 2.89
C GLY A 101 -9.31 12.26 1.86
N ASP A 102 -9.04 12.09 0.56
CA ASP A 102 -9.99 12.30 -0.56
C ASP A 102 -10.80 11.02 -0.78
N VAL A 103 -11.72 10.75 0.14
CA VAL A 103 -12.51 9.51 0.19
C VAL A 103 -13.55 9.47 -0.94
N ASN A 104 -14.04 10.63 -1.37
CA ASN A 104 -15.03 10.75 -2.43
C ASN A 104 -14.41 10.89 -3.84
N GLU A 105 -13.08 11.04 -3.93
CA GLU A 105 -12.29 11.17 -5.16
C GLU A 105 -12.67 12.42 -5.98
N ASP A 106 -13.04 13.52 -5.33
CA ASP A 106 -13.38 14.80 -5.97
C ASP A 106 -12.19 15.76 -6.13
N GLY A 107 -11.04 15.40 -5.54
CA GLY A 107 -9.80 16.16 -5.61
C GLY A 107 -9.62 17.18 -4.49
N GLU A 108 -10.56 17.31 -3.56
CA GLU A 108 -10.44 18.16 -2.37
C GLU A 108 -10.67 17.36 -1.08
N VAL A 109 -9.81 17.54 -0.07
CA VAL A 109 -10.03 16.95 1.26
C VAL A 109 -10.87 17.91 2.11
N ASN A 110 -12.17 17.64 2.25
CA ASN A 110 -13.12 18.50 2.93
C ASN A 110 -14.26 17.71 3.64
N ILE A 111 -15.32 18.42 4.07
CA ILE A 111 -16.45 17.80 4.80
C ILE A 111 -17.23 16.76 3.97
N ALA A 112 -17.12 16.81 2.64
CA ALA A 112 -17.73 15.83 1.74
C ALA A 112 -17.09 14.44 1.91
N ASP A 113 -15.78 14.36 2.18
CA ASP A 113 -15.08 13.11 2.46
C ASP A 113 -15.53 12.48 3.77
N ILE A 114 -15.75 13.29 4.80
CA ILE A 114 -16.30 12.82 6.08
C ILE A 114 -17.68 12.19 5.86
N ASN A 115 -18.53 12.81 5.03
CA ASN A 115 -19.85 12.24 4.72
C ASN A 115 -19.73 10.92 3.95
N ALA A 116 -18.80 10.83 2.99
CA ALA A 116 -18.53 9.59 2.24
C ALA A 116 -18.01 8.48 3.17
N LEU A 117 -17.09 8.82 4.08
CA LEU A 117 -16.53 7.90 5.05
C LEU A 117 -17.58 7.36 6.04
N ILE A 118 -18.45 8.24 6.56
CA ILE A 118 -19.58 7.80 7.41
C ILE A 118 -20.51 6.86 6.64
N ALA A 119 -20.77 7.12 5.36
CA ALA A 119 -21.57 6.23 4.54
C ALA A 119 -20.90 4.86 4.35
N ILE A 120 -19.58 4.79 4.23
CA ILE A 120 -18.83 3.53 4.18
C ILE A 120 -18.99 2.77 5.52
N ILE A 121 -18.75 3.44 6.65
CA ILE A 121 -18.82 2.85 7.99
C ILE A 121 -20.22 2.29 8.29
N LEU A 122 -21.28 2.99 7.88
CA LEU A 122 -22.66 2.58 8.14
C LEU A 122 -23.18 1.46 7.22
N ASN A 123 -22.52 1.24 6.08
CA ASN A 123 -22.88 0.19 5.11
C ASN A 123 -22.00 -1.07 5.22
N ASN A 124 -21.08 -1.11 6.19
CA ASN A 124 -20.28 -2.28 6.54
C ASN A 124 -21.04 -3.28 7.43
#